data_AF-A0A5C1AE69-F1
#
_entry.id   AF-A0A5C1AE69-F1
#
_cell.length_a   1.000
_cell.length_b   1.000
_cell.length_c   1.000
_cell.angle_alpha   90.00
_cell.angle_beta   90.00
_cell.angle_gamma   90.00
#
_symmetry.space_group_name_H-M   'P 1'
#
loop_
_entity.id
_entity.type
_entity.pdbx_description
1 polymer ?
#
loop_
_entity_poly.entity_id
_entity_poly.type
_entity_poly.pdbx_seq_one_letter_code
_entity_poly.pdbx_strand_id
1 'polypeptide(L)'
;MTDEVKAGRYRHFKGQEYEVVDVACHHETKEAFVVYRALYGERLTWVRPVADFVARVDVPGGGSVARFLYIGTTCDEFPAEDSGDAREGDASA
;
A
#
# COMPACT_ATOMS: atom_id res chain seq x y z
N MET A 1 -8.10 -2.34 12.72
CA MET A 1 -7.16 -1.20 12.79
C MET A 1 -6.05 -1.27 11.72
N THR A 2 -6.14 -2.20 10.76
CA THR A 2 -5.24 -2.31 9.59
C THR A 2 -5.69 -1.44 8.41
N ASP A 3 -6.91 -0.92 8.47
CA ASP A 3 -7.57 -0.13 7.41
C ASP A 3 -6.93 1.24 7.13
N GLU A 4 -5.98 1.67 7.98
CA GLU A 4 -5.34 2.99 7.87
C GLU A 4 -4.25 3.05 6.79
N VAL A 5 -3.70 1.91 6.37
CA VAL A 5 -2.61 1.85 5.40
C VAL A 5 -3.03 1.03 4.19
N LYS A 6 -3.04 1.67 3.03
CA LYS A 6 -3.43 1.07 1.75
C LYS A 6 -2.18 0.60 1.01
N ALA A 7 -2.28 -0.49 0.27
CA ALA A 7 -1.24 -0.83 -0.70
C ALA A 7 -1.15 0.24 -1.80
N GLY A 8 0.06 0.54 -2.26
CA GLY A 8 0.30 1.54 -3.30
C GLY A 8 1.48 2.46 -3.00
N ARG A 9 1.56 3.58 -3.71
CA ARG A 9 2.69 4.51 -3.64
C ARG A 9 2.51 5.54 -2.54
N TYR A 10 3.59 5.77 -1.82
CA TYR A 10 3.71 6.76 -0.76
C TYR A 10 4.93 7.65 -1.02
N ARG A 11 4.79 8.94 -0.69
CA ARG A 11 5.90 9.90 -0.69
C ARG A 11 6.24 10.26 0.74
N HIS A 12 7.51 10.08 1.11
CA HIS A 12 8.02 10.52 2.40
C HIS A 12 8.19 12.04 2.39
N PHE A 13 8.04 12.69 3.55
CA PHE A 13 8.19 14.16 3.67
C PHE A 13 9.57 14.68 3.20
N LYS A 14 10.59 13.82 3.15
CA LYS A 14 11.93 14.13 2.59
C LYS A 14 12.00 14.06 1.05
N GLY A 15 10.89 13.78 0.37
CA GLY A 15 10.79 13.73 -1.09
C GLY A 15 11.03 12.36 -1.73
N GLN A 16 11.49 11.35 -0.98
CA GLN A 16 11.70 9.99 -1.49
C GLN A 16 10.39 9.22 -1.62
N GLU A 17 10.29 8.37 -2.63
CA GLU A 17 9.11 7.56 -2.92
C GLU A 17 9.28 6.10 -2.51
N TYR A 18 8.19 5.55 -2.01
CA TYR A 18 8.09 4.19 -1.51
C TYR A 18 6.80 3.55 -2.00
N GLU A 19 6.78 2.23 -2.01
CA GLU A 19 5.63 1.42 -2.32
C GLU A 19 5.29 0.57 -1.10
N VAL A 20 4.08 0.74 -0.56
CA VAL A 20 3.52 -0.18 0.43
C VAL A 20 3.04 -1.41 -0.31
N VAL A 21 3.62 -2.55 0.06
CA VAL A 21 3.29 -3.86 -0.49
C VAL A 21 2.14 -4.46 0.28
N ASP A 22 2.24 -4.48 1.61
CA ASP A 22 1.22 -5.07 2.49
C ASP A 22 1.36 -4.58 3.94
N VAL A 23 0.40 -4.94 4.79
CA VAL A 23 0.47 -4.78 6.24
C VAL A 23 0.52 -6.15 6.91
N ALA A 24 1.67 -6.47 7.51
CA ALA A 24 1.89 -7.71 8.23
C ALA A 24 1.45 -7.59 9.70
N CYS A 25 1.09 -8.72 10.31
CA CYS A 25 0.82 -8.82 11.74
C CYS A 25 1.92 -9.65 12.42
N HIS A 26 2.54 -9.09 13.47
CA HIS A 26 3.56 -9.79 14.24
C HIS A 26 2.90 -10.91 15.07
N HIS A 27 3.32 -12.16 14.89
CA HIS A 27 2.56 -13.29 15.39
C HIS A 27 2.54 -13.39 16.93
N GLU A 28 3.59 -12.96 17.62
CA GLU A 28 3.69 -13.03 19.08
C GLU A 28 2.94 -11.88 19.75
N THR A 29 3.16 -10.65 19.28
CA THR A 29 2.63 -9.44 19.91
C THR A 29 1.29 -8.99 19.33
N LYS A 30 0.89 -9.55 18.18
CA LYS A 30 -0.28 -9.13 17.39
C LYS A 30 -0.24 -7.68 16.92
N GLU A 31 0.94 -7.07 16.91
CA GLU A 31 1.13 -5.70 16.44
C GLU A 31 1.18 -5.65 14.91
N ALA A 32 0.61 -4.59 14.33
CA ALA A 32 0.59 -4.40 12.89
C ALA A 32 1.82 -3.64 12.40
N PHE A 33 2.41 -4.09 11.30
CA PHE A 33 3.59 -3.53 10.66
C PHE A 33 3.36 -3.32 9.18
N VAL A 34 3.78 -2.18 8.65
CA VAL A 34 3.77 -1.89 7.22
C VAL A 34 5.01 -2.49 6.57
N VAL A 35 4.81 -3.28 5.52
CA VAL A 35 5.86 -3.80 4.64
C VAL A 35 5.90 -2.92 3.40
N TYR A 36 7.00 -2.20 3.21
CA TYR A 36 7.13 -1.24 2.13
C TYR A 36 8.52 -1.26 1.51
N ARG A 37 8.62 -0.89 0.24
CA ARG A 37 9.83 -0.95 -0.56
C ARG A 37 10.24 0.43 -1.06
N ALA A 38 11.53 0.73 -1.00
CA ALA A 38 12.05 1.95 -1.63
C ALA A 38 11.91 1.88 -3.16
N LEU A 39 11.45 2.97 -3.79
CA LEU A 39 11.40 3.09 -5.25
C LEU A 39 12.64 3.77 -5.84
N TYR A 40 13.72 3.85 -5.05
CA TYR A 40 14.99 4.47 -5.41
C TYR A 40 16.16 3.58 -4.93
N GLY A 41 17.36 3.84 -5.46
CA GLY A 41 18.57 3.11 -5.09
C GLY A 41 18.45 1.60 -5.28
N GLU A 42 18.88 0.83 -4.28
CA GLU A 42 18.84 -0.64 -4.29
C GLU A 42 17.44 -1.23 -4.06
N ARG A 43 16.41 -0.40 -3.91
CA ARG A 43 15.00 -0.81 -3.76
C ARG A 43 14.77 -1.82 -2.63
N LEU A 44 15.44 -1.60 -1.49
CA LEU A 44 15.30 -2.44 -0.30
C LEU A 44 13.88 -2.41 0.28
N THR A 45 13.48 -3.53 0.87
CA THR A 45 12.21 -3.70 1.59
C THR A 45 12.41 -3.50 3.08
N TRP A 46 11.51 -2.75 3.69
CA TRP A 46 11.54 -2.35 5.09
C TRP A 46 10.25 -2.76 5.78
N VAL A 47 10.35 -2.98 7.10
CA VAL A 47 9.22 -3.29 7.97
C VAL A 47 9.21 -2.28 9.11
N ARG A 48 8.05 -1.66 9.38
CA ARG A 48 7.91 -0.65 10.43
C ARG A 48 6.54 -0.72 11.10
N PRO A 49 6.39 -0.47 12.41
CA PRO A 49 5.07 -0.46 13.04
C PRO A 49 4.11 0.50 12.34
N VAL A 50 2.83 0.12 12.22
CA VAL A 50 1.80 0.95 11.56
C VAL A 50 1.68 2.32 12.23
N ALA A 51 1.64 2.36 13.57
CA ALA A 51 1.55 3.61 14.34
C ALA A 51 2.65 4.62 13.97
N ASP A 52 3.85 4.11 13.74
CA ASP A 52 5.04 4.88 13.37
C ASP A 52 5.02 5.36 11.91
N PHE A 53 4.40 4.57 11.03
CA PHE A 53 4.26 4.86 9.62
C PHE A 53 3.22 5.97 9.38
N VAL A 54 2.06 5.89 10.03
CA VAL A 54 0.99 6.90 9.91
C VAL A 54 1.25 8.14 10.77
N ALA A 55 2.26 8.10 11.63
CA ALA A 55 2.61 9.23 12.49
C ALA A 55 2.88 10.51 11.70
N ARG A 56 2.51 11.64 12.32
CA ARG A 56 2.88 12.97 11.83
C ARG A 56 4.25 13.38 12.36
N VAL A 57 4.94 14.21 11.59
CA VAL A 57 6.23 14.81 11.92
C VAL A 57 6.11 16.32 11.92
N ASP A 58 6.70 16.94 12.94
CA ASP A 58 6.80 18.39 13.01
C ASP A 58 7.88 18.86 12.02
N VAL A 59 7.49 19.77 11.13
CA VAL A 59 8.40 20.35 10.16
C VAL A 59 8.93 21.69 10.65
N PRO A 60 10.20 22.03 10.32
CA PRO A 60 10.75 23.36 10.59
C PRO A 60 9.87 24.40 9.89
N GLY A 61 9.17 25.24 10.66
CA GLY A 61 8.18 26.19 10.15
C GLY A 61 6.81 26.17 10.84
N GLY A 62 6.61 25.30 11.84
CA GLY A 62 5.44 25.36 12.73
C GLY A 62 4.22 24.57 12.24
N GLY A 63 4.42 23.52 11.44
CA GLY A 63 3.36 22.63 10.98
C GLY A 63 3.65 21.15 11.28
N SER A 64 2.62 20.33 11.22
CA SER A 64 2.71 18.87 11.38
C SER A 64 2.21 18.19 10.11
N VAL A 65 3.06 17.41 9.46
CA VAL A 65 2.75 16.71 8.19
C VAL A 65 2.81 15.20 8.38
N ALA A 66 2.05 14.44 7.60
CA ALA A 66 2.16 12.99 7.60
C ALA A 66 3.58 12.57 7.19
N ARG A 67 4.18 11.60 7.90
CA ARG A 67 5.52 11.11 7.56
C ARG A 67 5.57 10.51 6.16
N PHE A 68 4.52 9.76 5.81
CA PHE A 68 4.29 9.18 4.50
C PHE A 68 2.91 9.63 3.97
N LEU A 69 2.89 10.23 2.79
CA LEU A 69 1.68 10.66 2.11
C LEU A 69 1.33 9.67 1.00
N TYR A 70 0.12 9.13 1.00
CA TYR A 70 -0.36 8.30 -0.10
C TYR A 70 -0.52 9.13 -1.38
N ILE A 71 0.08 8.68 -2.48
CA ILE A 71 0.07 9.39 -3.77
C ILE A 71 -0.63 8.60 -4.89
N GLY A 72 -1.14 7.39 -4.61
CA GLY A 72 -1.97 6.62 -5.54
C GLY A 72 -1.68 5.12 -5.51
N THR A 73 -2.56 4.34 -6.15
CA THR A 73 -2.42 2.88 -6.26
C THR A 73 -1.29 2.54 -7.24
N THR A 74 -0.46 1.56 -6.91
CA THR A 74 0.38 0.91 -7.93
C THR A 74 -0.57 0.13 -8.82
N CYS A 75 -0.64 0.52 -10.09
CA CYS A 75 -1.49 -0.10 -11.09
C CYS A 75 -0.97 -1.52 -11.35
N ASP A 76 -1.44 -2.47 -10.56
CA ASP A 76 -1.45 -3.91 -10.86
C ASP A 76 -2.88 -4.40 -10.58
N GLU A 77 -3.85 -3.69 -11.13
CA GLU A 77 -5.17 -4.26 -11.34
C GLU A 77 -5.01 -5.20 -12.53
N PHE A 78 -4.84 -6.49 -12.27
CA PHE A 78 -5.33 -7.49 -13.21
C PHE A 78 -6.83 -7.23 -13.33
N PRO A 79 -7.34 -6.74 -14.48
CA PRO A 79 -8.78 -6.70 -14.65
C PRO A 79 -9.27 -8.12 -14.41
N ALA A 80 -10.21 -8.29 -13.48
CA ALA A 80 -10.83 -9.57 -13.21
C ALA A 80 -11.23 -10.17 -14.55
N GLU A 81 -10.57 -11.27 -14.94
CA GLU A 81 -10.94 -12.02 -16.12
C GLU A 81 -12.40 -12.40 -15.93
N ASP A 82 -13.28 -11.79 -16.74
CA ASP A 82 -14.67 -12.18 -16.88
C ASP A 82 -14.69 -13.60 -17.47
N SER A 83 -14.47 -14.58 -16.61
CA SER A 83 -14.59 -15.99 -16.89
C SER A 83 -16.04 -16.37 -16.69
N GLY A 84 -16.81 -16.26 -17.77
CA GLY A 84 -18.17 -16.74 -17.89
C GLY A 84 -18.40 -17.40 -19.25
N ASP A 85 -17.73 -18.53 -19.48
CA ASP A 85 -18.01 -19.49 -20.56
C ASP A 85 -19.32 -20.24 -20.28
N ALA A 86 -20.26 -20.22 -21.24
CA ALA A 86 -20.98 -21.43 -21.70
C ALA A 86 -21.83 -21.11 -22.94
N ARG A 87 -21.56 -21.85 -24.02
CA ARG A 87 -22.36 -21.96 -25.23
C ARG A 87 -23.48 -22.99 -25.00
N GLU A 88 -24.69 -22.69 -25.44
CA GLU A 88 -25.73 -23.62 -25.96
C GLU A 88 -26.77 -22.69 -26.63
N GLY A 89 -27.08 -22.72 -27.93
CA GLY A 89 -27.25 -23.88 -28.78
C GLY A 89 -28.71 -24.32 -28.73
N ASP A 90 -29.66 -23.49 -29.18
CA ASP A 90 -31.02 -23.98 -29.47
C ASP A 90 -31.52 -23.43 -30.80
N ALA A 91 -31.77 -24.38 -31.70
CA ALA A 91 -32.38 -24.21 -32.99
C ALA A 91 -33.84 -24.63 -32.87
N SER A 92 -34.78 -23.71 -33.08
CA SER A 92 -36.10 -23.99 -33.68
C SER A 92 -36.97 -22.75 -33.74
N ALA A 93 -37.33 -22.33 -34.96
CA ALA A 93 -38.69 -22.06 -35.39
C ALA A 93 -38.70 -21.78 -36.91
#